data_AF-A0A7X7H668-F1
#
_entry.id   AF-A0A7X7H668-F1
#
_cell.length_a   1.000
_cell.length_b   1.000
_cell.length_c   1.000
_cell.angle_alpha   90.00
_cell.angle_beta   90.00
_cell.angle_gamma   90.00
#
_symmetry.space_group_name_H-M   'P 1'
#
loop_
_entity.id
_entity.type
_entity.pdbx_description
1 polymer ?
#
loop_
_entity_poly.entity_id
_entity_poly.type
_entity_poly.pdbx_seq_one_letter_code
_entity_poly.pdbx_strand_id
1 'polypeptide(L)'
;MSSSKILSVKVVRRPFKTRGKVYSAGTIIEDPAVIPLYKSKVGEGKIVEVDEHNIERVATYLKYRRGVENSYEILRAALDKTKAKPTAKPQAQTKTVVKSATTKSVYKPVATKPNPTVK
;
A
#
# COMPACT_ATOMS: atom_id res chain seq x y z
N MET A 1 -28.83 -3.58 -18.80
CA MET A 1 -28.04 -4.52 -17.97
C MET A 1 -27.56 -3.77 -16.74
N SER A 2 -28.29 -3.92 -15.63
CA SER A 2 -27.92 -3.27 -14.37
C SER A 2 -26.63 -3.92 -13.88
N SER A 3 -25.50 -3.22 -13.98
CA SER A 3 -24.24 -3.67 -13.39
C SER A 3 -24.43 -3.63 -11.89
N SER A 4 -24.88 -4.75 -11.31
CA SER A 4 -24.90 -4.95 -9.85
C SER A 4 -23.52 -4.62 -9.36
N LYS A 5 -23.40 -3.44 -8.75
CA LYS A 5 -22.14 -2.90 -8.27
C LYS A 5 -21.79 -3.74 -7.05
N ILE A 6 -21.08 -4.84 -7.27
CA ILE A 6 -20.52 -5.65 -6.21
C ILE A 6 -19.67 -4.69 -5.39
N LEU A 7 -20.06 -4.49 -4.14
CA LEU A 7 -19.42 -3.54 -3.23
C LEU A 7 -18.12 -4.19 -2.75
N SER A 8 -17.10 -4.09 -3.59
CA SER A 8 -15.77 -4.61 -3.33
C SER A 8 -14.85 -3.51 -2.83
N VAL A 9 -14.11 -3.79 -1.75
CA VAL A 9 -13.10 -2.90 -1.18
C VAL A 9 -11.73 -3.32 -1.69
N LYS A 10 -10.94 -2.38 -2.20
CA LYS A 10 -9.62 -2.69 -2.76
C LYS A 10 -8.57 -2.54 -1.68
N VAL A 11 -7.83 -3.60 -1.38
CA VAL A 11 -6.83 -3.59 -0.32
C VAL A 11 -5.46 -4.02 -0.85
N VAL A 12 -4.44 -3.35 -0.34
CA VAL A 12 -3.05 -3.66 -0.64
C VAL A 12 -2.65 -4.93 0.13
N ARG A 13 -2.47 -6.03 -0.60
CA ARG A 13 -2.00 -7.31 -0.03
C ARG A 13 -0.49 -7.33 0.12
N ARG A 14 0.24 -6.77 -0.85
CA ARG A 14 1.71 -6.67 -0.83
C ARG A 14 2.13 -5.22 -0.90
N PRO A 15 3.07 -4.78 -0.04
CA PRO A 15 3.49 -3.39 -0.03
C PRO A 15 4.18 -3.03 -1.36
N PHE A 16 3.95 -1.82 -1.83
CA PHE A 16 4.60 -1.31 -3.04
C PHE A 16 4.81 0.20 -2.97
N LYS A 17 5.79 0.68 -3.72
CA LYS A 17 6.07 2.11 -3.87
C LYS A 17 5.65 2.56 -5.26
N THR A 18 4.93 3.68 -5.34
CA THR A 18 4.59 4.34 -6.61
C THR A 18 4.57 5.85 -6.42
N ARG A 19 5.10 6.62 -7.38
CA ARG A 19 5.15 8.09 -7.33
C ARG A 19 5.61 8.67 -5.99
N GLY A 20 6.63 8.08 -5.38
CA GLY A 20 7.17 8.52 -4.09
C GLY A 20 6.30 8.17 -2.87
N LYS A 21 5.09 7.64 -3.04
CA LYS A 21 4.24 7.13 -1.96
C LYS A 21 4.47 5.65 -1.75
N VAL A 22 4.56 5.24 -0.48
CA VAL A 22 4.64 3.84 -0.08
C VAL A 22 3.25 3.41 0.37
N TYR A 23 2.73 2.36 -0.27
CA TYR A 23 1.49 1.71 0.12
C TYR A 23 1.84 0.45 0.92
N SER A 24 1.47 0.44 2.19
CA SER A 24 1.73 -0.68 3.10
C SER A 24 0.70 -1.79 2.94
N ALA A 25 1.03 -2.99 3.39
CA ALA A 25 0.04 -4.07 3.43
C ALA A 25 -1.11 -3.72 4.38
N GLY A 26 -2.35 -4.02 3.98
CA GLY A 26 -3.56 -3.66 4.71
C GLY A 26 -4.08 -2.25 4.41
N THR A 27 -3.40 -1.45 3.59
CA THR A 27 -3.92 -0.15 3.16
C THR A 27 -5.14 -0.34 2.26
N ILE A 28 -6.24 0.34 2.60
CA ILE A 28 -7.45 0.39 1.80
C ILE A 28 -7.31 1.47 0.73
N ILE A 29 -7.67 1.12 -0.50
CA ILE A 29 -7.66 1.99 -1.67
C ILE A 29 -9.11 2.35 -1.97
N GLU A 30 -9.46 3.60 -1.72
CA GLU A 30 -10.78 4.14 -2.07
C GLU A 30 -10.86 4.44 -3.57
N ASP A 31 -9.86 5.17 -4.08
CA ASP A 31 -9.80 5.62 -5.46
C ASP A 31 -8.67 4.93 -6.24
N PRO A 32 -8.98 3.96 -7.14
CA PRO A 32 -7.98 3.29 -7.95
C PRO A 32 -7.31 4.22 -8.98
N ALA A 33 -7.97 5.32 -9.35
CA ALA A 33 -7.46 6.31 -10.30
C ALA A 33 -6.21 7.05 -9.81
N VAL A 34 -6.01 7.13 -8.48
CA VAL A 34 -4.85 7.80 -7.88
C VAL A 34 -3.59 6.94 -8.00
N ILE A 35 -3.73 5.65 -8.27
CA ILE A 35 -2.62 4.70 -8.35
C ILE A 35 -2.20 4.52 -9.81
N PRO A 36 -0.98 4.94 -10.19
CA PRO A 36 -0.45 4.68 -11.52
C PRO A 36 -0.36 3.18 -11.78
N LEU A 37 -0.76 2.76 -12.99
CA LEU A 37 -0.72 1.36 -13.41
C LEU A 37 -1.50 0.43 -12.46
N TYR A 38 -2.61 0.92 -11.91
CA TYR A 38 -3.47 0.15 -10.99
C TYR A 38 -3.75 -1.27 -11.50
N LYS A 39 -4.16 -1.42 -12.78
CA LYS A 39 -4.43 -2.72 -13.39
C LYS A 39 -3.24 -3.67 -13.33
N SER A 40 -2.02 -3.17 -13.56
CA SER A 40 -0.80 -3.96 -13.42
C SER A 40 -0.56 -4.39 -11.97
N LYS A 41 -0.86 -3.54 -10.99
CA LYS A 41 -0.72 -3.88 -9.57
C LYS A 41 -1.75 -4.90 -9.09
N VAL A 42 -2.95 -4.89 -9.67
CA VAL A 42 -3.94 -5.96 -9.49
C VAL A 42 -3.44 -7.26 -10.12
N GLY A 43 -2.95 -7.23 -11.37
CA GLY A 43 -2.40 -8.40 -12.06
C GLY A 43 -1.17 -9.02 -11.37
N GLU A 44 -0.31 -8.19 -10.77
CA GLU A 44 0.83 -8.61 -9.95
C GLU A 44 0.42 -9.22 -8.59
N GLY A 45 -0.88 -9.18 -8.23
CA GLY A 45 -1.40 -9.63 -6.95
C GLY A 45 -1.00 -8.72 -5.77
N LYS A 46 -0.61 -7.48 -6.04
CA LYS A 46 -0.27 -6.48 -5.01
C LYS A 46 -1.52 -5.86 -4.39
N ILE A 47 -2.55 -5.68 -5.21
CA ILE A 47 -3.87 -5.19 -4.80
C ILE A 47 -4.85 -6.33 -4.99
N VAL A 48 -5.74 -6.52 -4.02
CA VAL A 48 -6.79 -7.54 -4.05
C VAL A 48 -8.13 -6.87 -3.76
N GLU A 49 -9.16 -7.30 -4.49
CA GLU A 49 -10.54 -6.90 -4.25
C GLU A 49 -11.13 -7.80 -3.16
N VAL A 50 -11.62 -7.16 -2.10
CA VAL A 50 -12.14 -7.80 -0.89
C VAL A 50 -13.65 -7.67 -0.91
N ASP A 51 -14.31 -8.83 -0.81
CA ASP A 51 -15.75 -9.02 -0.75
C ASP A 51 -16.08 -9.84 0.50
N GLU A 52 -17.37 -9.94 0.85
CA GLU A 52 -17.85 -10.71 2.01
C GLU A 52 -17.39 -12.17 1.98
N HIS A 53 -17.20 -12.76 0.80
CA HIS A 53 -16.81 -14.15 0.65
C HIS A 53 -15.31 -14.39 0.87
N ASN A 54 -14.46 -13.37 0.75
CA ASN A 54 -13.01 -13.53 0.79
C ASN A 54 -12.32 -12.74 1.91
N ILE A 55 -13.08 -11.89 2.63
CA ILE A 55 -12.59 -11.05 3.72
C ILE A 55 -11.84 -11.82 4.80
N GLU A 56 -12.34 -12.99 5.20
CA GLU A 56 -11.69 -13.84 6.21
C GLU A 56 -10.31 -14.33 5.75
N ARG A 57 -10.21 -14.74 4.48
CA ARG A 57 -8.95 -15.23 3.90
C ARG A 57 -7.92 -14.11 3.82
N VAL A 58 -8.34 -12.92 3.41
CA VAL A 58 -7.46 -11.75 3.28
C VAL A 58 -7.04 -11.24 4.66
N ALA A 59 -7.96 -11.17 5.61
CA ALA A 59 -7.68 -10.78 6.99
C ALA A 59 -6.68 -11.75 7.65
N THR A 60 -6.90 -13.05 7.50
CA THR A 60 -5.98 -14.11 7.93
C THR A 60 -4.60 -13.89 7.30
N TYR A 61 -4.53 -13.72 5.98
CA TYR A 61 -3.24 -13.48 5.31
C TYR A 61 -2.51 -12.25 5.86
N LEU A 62 -3.21 -11.13 6.09
CA LEU A 62 -2.63 -9.90 6.64
C LEU A 62 -2.17 -10.07 8.09
N LYS A 63 -2.93 -10.82 8.90
CA LYS A 63 -2.54 -11.12 10.27
C LYS A 63 -1.27 -11.98 10.30
N TYR A 64 -1.30 -13.15 9.66
CA TYR A 64 -0.24 -14.14 9.74
C TYR A 64 1.05 -13.75 8.99
N ARG A 65 0.96 -13.06 7.84
CA ARG A 65 2.14 -12.74 7.01
C ARG A 65 2.64 -11.31 7.18
N ARG A 66 1.83 -10.41 7.74
CA ARG A 66 2.16 -8.98 7.83
C ARG A 66 2.00 -8.41 9.24
N GLY A 67 1.54 -9.19 10.22
CA GLY A 67 1.38 -8.75 11.60
C GLY A 67 0.33 -7.66 11.75
N VAL A 68 -0.62 -7.55 10.81
CA VAL A 68 -1.71 -6.57 10.91
C VAL A 68 -2.80 -7.16 11.79
N GLU A 69 -2.72 -6.86 13.09
CA GLU A 69 -3.80 -7.15 14.03
C GLU A 69 -5.07 -6.37 13.66
N ASN A 70 -6.24 -6.93 13.96
CA ASN A 70 -7.57 -6.38 13.65
C ASN A 70 -7.84 -6.12 12.15
N SER A 71 -7.10 -6.75 11.24
CA SER A 71 -7.30 -6.65 9.79
C SER A 71 -8.73 -7.00 9.35
N TYR A 72 -9.37 -7.97 10.01
CA TYR A 72 -10.76 -8.37 9.72
C TYR A 72 -11.75 -7.24 9.99
N GLU A 73 -11.67 -6.62 11.18
CA GLU A 73 -12.57 -5.53 11.56
C GLU A 73 -12.36 -4.30 10.68
N ILE A 74 -11.10 -3.98 10.34
CA ILE A 74 -10.76 -2.86 9.45
C ILE A 74 -11.37 -3.08 8.06
N LEU A 75 -11.24 -4.29 7.51
CA LEU A 75 -11.80 -4.64 6.22
C LEU A 75 -13.34 -4.62 6.26
N ARG A 76 -13.95 -5.12 7.33
CA ARG A 76 -15.41 -5.19 7.48
C ARG A 76 -15.99 -3.79 7.64
N ALA A 77 -15.39 -2.96 8.48
CA ALA A 77 -15.77 -1.55 8.61
C ALA A 77 -15.60 -0.77 7.30
N ALA A 78 -14.59 -1.10 6.48
CA ALA A 78 -14.44 -0.50 5.16
C ALA A 78 -15.53 -0.96 4.19
N LEU A 79 -15.89 -2.25 4.23
CA LEU A 79 -16.95 -2.84 3.41
C LEU A 79 -18.32 -2.23 3.77
N ASP A 80 -18.59 -2.08 5.05
CA ASP A 80 -19.79 -1.44 5.59
C ASP A 80 -19.83 0.05 5.25
N LYS A 81 -18.68 0.76 5.23
CA LYS A 81 -18.61 2.14 4.74
C LYS A 81 -18.96 2.27 3.27
N THR A 82 -18.51 1.34 2.42
CA THR A 82 -18.95 1.28 1.00
C THR A 82 -20.44 1.02 0.85
N LYS A 83 -21.08 0.31 1.80
CA LYS A 83 -22.54 0.14 1.85
C LYS A 83 -23.28 1.37 2.39
N ALA A 84 -22.70 2.07 3.37
CA ALA A 84 -23.40 3.05 4.17
C ALA A 84 -23.18 4.52 3.78
N LYS A 85 -22.23 4.86 2.88
CA LYS A 85 -21.98 6.28 2.56
C LYS A 85 -21.38 6.54 1.17
N PRO A 86 -21.98 7.44 0.36
CA PRO A 86 -21.20 8.42 -0.37
C PRO A 86 -20.63 9.41 0.67
N THR A 87 -19.30 9.61 0.65
CA THR A 87 -18.53 10.61 1.43
C THR A 87 -18.33 10.40 2.94
N ALA A 88 -17.19 9.84 3.32
CA ALA A 88 -16.37 10.34 4.44
C ALA A 88 -14.96 9.70 4.44
N LYS A 89 -13.97 10.53 4.11
CA LYS A 89 -12.51 10.29 4.15
C LYS A 89 -12.06 9.38 5.31
N PRO A 90 -11.22 8.35 5.09
CA PRO A 90 -10.53 7.65 6.16
C PRO A 90 -9.42 8.54 6.70
N GLN A 91 -9.54 8.87 7.97
CA GLN A 91 -8.46 9.41 8.76
C GLN A 91 -7.25 8.47 8.68
N ALA A 92 -6.16 9.02 8.15
CA ALA A 92 -4.83 8.44 8.24
C ALA A 92 -4.44 8.29 9.71
N GLN A 93 -4.44 7.06 10.22
CA GLN A 93 -3.70 6.73 11.42
C GLN A 93 -2.23 6.54 11.04
N THR A 94 -1.47 7.64 11.00
CA THR A 94 -0.01 7.58 11.15
C THR A 94 0.32 8.05 12.55
N LYS A 95 0.50 7.07 13.45
CA LYS A 95 1.07 7.28 14.77
C LYS A 95 2.48 7.88 14.61
N THR A 96 2.66 9.04 15.23
CA THR A 96 3.93 9.66 15.60
C THR A 96 4.80 8.71 16.43
N VAL A 97 6.04 8.48 16.00
CA VAL A 97 7.19 8.27 16.90
C VAL A 97 8.36 9.10 16.37
N VAL A 98 9.06 9.72 17.32
CA VAL A 98 9.89 10.93 17.23
C VAL A 98 11.38 10.57 17.36
N LYS A 99 12.25 11.39 16.74
CA LYS A 99 13.71 11.59 16.94
C LYS A 99 14.62 10.40 16.59
N SER A 100 15.78 10.58 15.94
CA SER A 100 16.80 11.60 16.19
C SER A 100 17.82 11.75 15.05
N ALA A 101 18.28 13.00 14.89
CA ALA A 101 19.66 13.44 14.63
C ALA A 101 20.44 12.98 13.39
N THR A 102 20.57 13.93 12.45
CA THR A 102 21.84 14.47 11.89
C THR A 102 23.10 13.61 11.96
N THR A 103 23.59 13.18 10.79
CA THR A 103 25.02 13.28 10.45
C THR A 103 25.18 13.62 8.97
N LYS A 104 25.75 14.79 8.70
CA LYS A 104 26.29 15.18 7.40
C LYS A 104 27.38 14.18 7.01
N SER A 105 27.25 13.49 5.88
CA SER A 105 28.40 12.85 5.24
C SER A 105 28.71 13.59 3.95
N VAL A 106 29.76 14.39 4.05
CA VAL A 106 30.43 15.09 2.96
C VAL A 106 31.12 14.03 2.11
N TYR A 107 30.57 13.68 0.95
CA TYR A 107 31.31 12.91 -0.04
C TYR A 107 32.26 13.84 -0.78
N LYS A 108 33.52 13.89 -0.33
CA LYS A 108 34.62 14.49 -1.10
C LYS A 108 34.84 13.66 -2.36
N PRO A 109 34.96 14.26 -3.56
CA PRO A 109 35.31 13.53 -4.77
C PRO A 109 36.79 13.13 -4.69
N VAL A 110 37.07 11.83 -4.72
CA VAL A 110 38.44 11.35 -4.96
C VAL A 110 38.63 11.25 -6.46
N ALA A 111 39.41 12.18 -6.99
CA ALA A 111 39.94 12.15 -8.34
C ALA A 111 40.96 11.01 -8.48
N THR A 112 40.64 10.00 -9.27
CA THR A 112 41.64 9.10 -9.84
C THR A 112 41.97 9.56 -11.26
N LYS A 113 43.20 10.05 -11.41
CA LYS A 113 43.86 10.46 -12.66
C LYS A 113 43.95 9.30 -13.68
N PRO A 114 44.13 9.60 -14.98
CA PRO A 114 44.09 8.60 -16.05
C PRO A 114 45.41 7.80 -16.17
N ASN A 115 45.26 6.56 -16.64
CA ASN A 115 46.14 5.71 -17.47
C ASN A 115 47.68 5.79 -17.33
N PRO A 116 48.39 4.65 -17.49
CA PRO A 116 49.00 4.47 -18.79
C PRO A 116 48.92 3.04 -19.36
N THR A 117 48.72 3.04 -20.68
CA THR A 117 48.98 2.02 -21.70
C THR A 117 50.05 0.99 -21.33
N VAL A 118 49.73 -0.30 -21.50
CA VAL A 118 50.73 -1.38 -21.55
C VAL A 118 50.75 -1.96 -22.96
N LYS A 119 51.95 -1.87 -23.54
CA LYS A 119 52.54 -2.34 -24.80
C LYS A 119 51.77 -3.31 -25.69
#